data_AF-A0A9P5GDN8-F1
#
_entry.id   AF-A0A9P5GDN8-F1
#
_cell.length_a   1.000
_cell.length_b   1.000
_cell.length_c   1.000
_cell.angle_alpha   90.00
_cell.angle_beta   90.00
_cell.angle_gamma   90.00
#
_symmetry.space_group_name_H-M   'P 1'
#
loop_
_entity.id
_entity.type
_entity.pdbx_description
1 polymer ?
#
loop_
_entity_poly.entity_id
_entity_poly.type
_entity_poly.pdbx_seq_one_letter_code
_entity_poly.pdbx_strand_id
1 'polypeptide(L)'
;MSQGIGGITSIAFIHAFEAMVIKAIECLSVLPALEYLRIRFIDLDSTCPPLNPYFQLVNNECTGLWSEDILEALRMNRPLASFIALTDGTAAEYNDQQIVGALIPRVRPLGIQVNMYSLLADGSNPY
;
A
#
# COMPACT_ATOMS: atom_id res chain seq x y z
N MET A 1 -12.11 -2.72 26.29
CA MET A 1 -11.24 -3.67 25.55
C MET A 1 -11.88 -3.88 24.18
N SER A 2 -11.45 -3.15 23.15
CA SER A 2 -11.88 -3.40 21.76
C SER A 2 -10.77 -4.18 21.07
N GLN A 3 -10.69 -5.49 21.34
CA GLN A 3 -9.75 -6.37 20.65
C GLN A 3 -10.32 -6.71 19.27
N GLY A 4 -9.72 -6.13 18.23
CA GLY A 4 -9.15 -6.93 17.15
C GLY A 4 -10.03 -7.44 16.02
N ILE A 5 -10.93 -6.64 15.42
CA ILE A 5 -11.40 -6.89 14.04
C ILE A 5 -11.76 -5.53 13.41
N GLY A 6 -10.93 -4.98 12.52
CA GLY A 6 -11.34 -3.82 11.68
C GLY A 6 -10.46 -2.57 11.71
N GLY A 7 -9.14 -2.72 11.83
CA GLY A 7 -8.21 -1.62 11.55
C GLY A 7 -8.04 -1.40 10.04
N ILE A 8 -7.56 -0.22 9.65
CA ILE A 8 -7.29 0.11 8.23
C ILE A 8 -6.13 -0.71 7.63
N THR A 9 -5.41 -1.46 8.46
CA THR A 9 -4.36 -2.41 8.04
C THR A 9 -4.85 -3.86 8.01
N SER A 10 -6.11 -4.13 8.38
CA SER A 10 -6.67 -5.48 8.30
C SER A 10 -6.81 -5.94 6.85
N ILE A 11 -6.62 -7.23 6.59
CA ILE A 11 -6.63 -7.76 5.22
C ILE A 11 -7.96 -7.48 4.48
N ALA A 12 -9.09 -7.54 5.20
CA ALA A 12 -10.40 -7.21 4.65
C ALA A 12 -10.47 -5.74 4.20
N PHE A 13 -9.93 -4.81 4.99
CA PHE A 13 -9.86 -3.40 4.62
C PHE A 13 -8.91 -3.18 3.44
N ILE A 14 -7.75 -3.85 3.43
CA ILE A 14 -6.76 -3.71 2.37
C ILE A 14 -7.29 -4.21 1.03
N HIS A 15 -8.04 -5.31 0.98
CA HIS A 15 -8.71 -5.75 -0.26
C HIS A 15 -9.81 -4.77 -0.72
N ALA A 16 -10.56 -4.17 0.20
CA ALA A 16 -11.52 -3.13 -0.15
C ALA A 16 -10.81 -1.87 -0.70
N PHE A 17 -9.67 -1.52 -0.11
CA PHE A 17 -8.82 -0.42 -0.55
C PHE A 17 -8.22 -0.70 -1.93
N GLU A 18 -7.70 -1.90 -2.17
CA GLU A 18 -7.22 -2.38 -3.47
C GLU A 18 -8.30 -2.26 -4.56
N ALA A 19 -9.51 -2.76 -4.30
CA ALA A 19 -10.62 -2.65 -5.24
C ALA A 19 -10.96 -1.20 -5.59
N MET A 20 -10.91 -0.30 -4.60
CA MET A 20 -11.12 1.14 -4.82
C MET A 20 -9.99 1.76 -5.66
N VAL A 21 -8.72 1.37 -5.43
CA VAL A 21 -7.58 1.84 -6.23
C VAL A 21 -7.73 1.39 -7.68
N ILE A 22 -8.10 0.13 -7.93
CA ILE A 22 -8.33 -0.40 -9.27
C ILE A 22 -9.41 0.41 -9.98
N LYS A 23 -10.55 0.68 -9.33
CA LYS A 23 -11.62 1.50 -9.92
C LYS A 23 -11.20 2.94 -10.18
N ALA A 24 -10.38 3.54 -9.31
CA ALA A 24 -9.84 4.87 -9.56
C ALA A 24 -8.90 4.89 -10.77
N ILE A 25 -8.08 3.84 -10.97
CA ILE A 25 -7.21 3.68 -12.13
C ILE A 25 -8.02 3.50 -13.42
N GLU A 26 -9.10 2.70 -13.40
CA GLU A 26 -10.00 2.54 -14.55
C GLU A 26 -10.56 3.90 -15.03
N CYS A 27 -10.87 4.81 -14.11
CA CYS A 27 -11.33 6.17 -14.43
C CYS A 27 -10.27 7.04 -15.13
N LEU A 28 -8.97 6.73 -15.04
CA LEU A 28 -7.92 7.50 -15.71
C LEU A 28 -8.02 7.43 -17.23
N SER A 29 -8.62 6.37 -17.77
CA SER A 29 -8.86 6.21 -19.21
C SER A 29 -9.79 7.29 -19.78
N VAL A 30 -10.74 7.77 -18.97
CA VAL A 30 -11.70 8.82 -19.34
C VAL A 30 -11.32 10.21 -18.80
N LEU A 31 -10.31 10.29 -17.93
CA LEU A 31 -9.78 11.53 -17.36
C LEU A 31 -8.29 11.73 -17.72
N PRO A 32 -7.94 11.88 -19.02
CA PRO A 32 -6.55 11.91 -19.46
C PRO A 32 -5.74 13.09 -18.91
N ALA A 33 -6.41 14.19 -18.53
CA ALA A 33 -5.78 15.37 -17.93
C ALA A 33 -5.55 15.22 -16.41
N LEU A 34 -5.98 14.13 -15.77
CA LEU A 34 -5.74 13.91 -14.35
C LEU A 34 -4.29 13.45 -14.13
N GLU A 35 -3.44 14.39 -13.72
CA GLU A 35 -2.02 14.14 -13.46
C GLU A 35 -1.73 13.86 -11.97
N TYR A 36 -2.72 14.09 -11.10
CA TYR A 36 -2.60 13.92 -9.67
C TYR A 36 -3.82 13.20 -9.10
N LEU A 37 -3.60 12.03 -8.51
CA LEU A 37 -4.59 11.26 -7.77
C LEU A 37 -3.96 10.78 -6.47
N ARG A 38 -4.63 11.00 -5.34
CA ARG A 38 -4.14 10.56 -4.04
C ARG A 38 -5.28 10.02 -3.20
N ILE A 39 -5.13 8.77 -2.76
CA ILE A 39 -6.11 8.07 -1.93
C ILE A 39 -5.38 7.59 -0.68
N ARG A 40 -5.86 8.00 0.50
CA ARG A 40 -5.19 7.74 1.78
C ARG A 40 -6.21 7.50 2.86
N PHE A 41 -5.99 6.46 3.65
CA PHE A 41 -6.59 6.34 4.96
C PHE A 41 -5.56 6.65 6.02
N ILE A 42 -6.02 7.27 7.10
CA ILE A 42 -5.16 7.70 8.21
C ILE A 42 -5.83 7.20 9.48
N ASP A 43 -5.13 6.32 10.17
CA ASP A 43 -5.41 5.97 11.55
C ASP A 43 -4.44 6.77 12.42
N LEU A 44 -4.99 7.65 13.25
CA LEU A 44 -4.26 8.55 14.13
C LEU A 44 -3.67 7.82 15.33
N ASP A 45 -4.25 6.68 15.69
CA ASP A 45 -3.84 5.84 16.82
C ASP A 45 -3.01 4.64 16.35
N SER A 46 -2.65 4.60 15.06
CA SER A 46 -1.85 3.54 14.46
C SER A 46 -0.49 3.41 15.15
N THR A 47 -0.16 2.19 15.56
CA THR A 47 1.17 1.84 16.06
C THR A 47 2.24 1.88 14.96
N CYS A 48 1.83 1.85 13.69
CA CYS A 48 2.69 2.07 12.54
C CYS A 48 2.03 2.96 11.47
N PRO A 49 2.02 4.29 11.66
CA PRO A 49 1.45 5.23 10.70
C PRO A 49 2.02 5.14 9.27
N PRO A 50 3.32 4.83 9.06
CA PRO A 50 3.89 4.61 7.73
C PRO A 50 3.18 3.52 6.90
N LEU A 51 2.60 2.51 7.56
CA LEU A 51 1.86 1.42 6.93
C LEU A 51 0.38 1.71 6.74
N ASN A 52 -0.13 2.88 7.14
CA ASN A 52 -1.50 3.26 6.80
C ASN A 52 -1.67 3.24 5.26
N PRO A 53 -2.68 2.54 4.70
CA PRO A 53 -2.78 2.29 3.27
C PRO A 53 -2.94 3.58 2.48
N TYR A 54 -2.25 3.62 1.35
CA TYR A 54 -2.32 4.73 0.42
C TYR A 54 -2.03 4.30 -1.02
N PHE A 55 -2.49 5.12 -1.95
CA PHE A 55 -2.12 5.08 -3.36
C PHE A 55 -1.96 6.51 -3.85
N GLN A 56 -0.93 6.77 -4.64
CA GLN A 56 -0.69 8.10 -5.19
C GLN A 56 -0.13 7.99 -6.60
N LEU A 57 -0.72 8.75 -7.52
CA LEU A 57 -0.25 9.04 -8.86
C LEU A 57 0.13 10.51 -8.93
N VAL A 58 1.36 10.82 -9.37
CA VAL A 58 1.80 12.18 -9.70
C VAL A 58 2.58 12.11 -11.00
N ASN A 59 2.15 12.82 -12.04
CA ASN A 59 2.87 12.89 -13.32
C ASN A 59 3.27 11.53 -13.89
N ASN A 60 2.33 10.57 -13.91
CA ASN A 60 2.56 9.18 -14.32
C ASN A 60 3.46 8.34 -13.40
N GLU A 61 3.85 8.85 -12.24
CA GLU A 61 4.58 8.07 -11.24
C GLU A 61 3.65 7.62 -10.11
N CYS A 62 3.61 6.31 -9.88
CA CYS A 62 2.78 5.66 -8.85
C CYS A 62 3.61 5.29 -7.61
N THR A 63 3.01 5.48 -6.44
CA THR A 63 3.53 5.02 -5.14
C THR A 63 2.40 4.51 -4.25
N GLY A 64 2.75 3.70 -3.26
CA GLY A 64 1.84 3.13 -2.29
C GLY A 64 1.50 1.67 -2.55
N LEU A 65 0.24 1.32 -2.35
CA LEU A 65 -0.22 -0.06 -2.47
C LEU A 65 -0.06 -0.55 -3.91
N TRP A 66 0.52 -1.74 -4.07
CA TRP A 66 0.59 -2.43 -5.33
C TRP A 66 0.25 -3.92 -5.20
N SER A 67 -0.27 -4.47 -6.28
CA SER A 67 -0.55 -5.88 -6.54
C SER A 67 -0.53 -6.09 -8.05
N GLU A 68 -0.49 -7.34 -8.51
CA GLU A 68 -0.56 -7.65 -9.94
C GLU A 68 -1.84 -7.08 -10.59
N ASP A 69 -2.97 -7.10 -9.89
CA ASP A 69 -4.23 -6.54 -10.38
C ASP A 69 -4.17 -5.01 -10.55
N ILE A 70 -3.52 -4.31 -9.61
CA ILE A 70 -3.27 -2.86 -9.72
C ILE A 70 -2.34 -2.56 -10.89
N LEU A 71 -1.27 -3.36 -11.07
CA LEU A 71 -0.33 -3.18 -12.18
C LEU A 71 -1.00 -3.41 -13.54
N GLU A 72 -1.83 -4.44 -13.64
CA GLU A 72 -2.59 -4.74 -14.85
C GLU A 72 -3.61 -3.64 -15.16
N ALA A 73 -4.35 -3.17 -14.16
CA ALA A 73 -5.28 -2.05 -14.32
C ALA A 73 -4.55 -0.79 -14.82
N LEU A 74 -3.35 -0.49 -14.28
CA LEU A 74 -2.54 0.65 -14.69
C LEU A 74 -2.07 0.51 -16.13
N ARG A 75 -1.56 -0.67 -16.50
CA ARG A 75 -1.11 -1.00 -17.87
C ARG A 75 -2.23 -0.77 -18.89
N MET A 76 -3.46 -1.13 -18.55
CA MET A 76 -4.61 -1.03 -19.45
C MET A 76 -5.18 0.39 -19.56
N ASN A 77 -5.18 1.18 -18.47
CA ASN A 77 -5.90 2.46 -18.41
C ASN A 77 -4.99 3.69 -18.44
N ARG A 78 -3.71 3.54 -18.08
CA ARG A 78 -2.70 4.60 -18.07
C ARG A 78 -1.31 4.00 -18.37
N PRO A 79 -1.06 3.50 -19.59
CA PRO A 79 0.17 2.76 -19.92
C PRO A 79 1.47 3.57 -19.79
N LEU A 80 1.37 4.91 -19.75
CA LEU A 80 2.52 5.79 -19.51
C LEU A 80 2.91 5.84 -18.02
N ALA A 81 2.05 5.35 -17.12
CA ALA A 81 2.30 5.37 -15.69
C ALA A 81 2.99 4.10 -15.20
N SER A 82 3.88 4.26 -14.22
CA SER A 82 4.65 3.18 -13.62
C SER A 82 4.86 3.42 -12.14
N PHE A 83 5.08 2.34 -11.38
CA PHE A 83 5.44 2.45 -9.97
C PHE A 83 6.92 2.81 -9.83
N ILE A 84 7.22 3.76 -8.93
CA ILE A 84 8.59 4.16 -8.62
C ILE A 84 9.37 2.98 -7.99
N ALA A 85 8.70 2.19 -7.14
CA ALA A 85 9.30 1.03 -6.50
C ALA A 85 8.23 -0.04 -6.22
N LEU A 86 8.53 -1.28 -6.61
CA LEU A 86 7.74 -2.47 -6.27
C LEU A 86 8.37 -3.19 -5.07
N THR A 87 8.42 -2.50 -3.94
CA THR A 87 8.92 -3.05 -2.68
C THR A 87 7.78 -3.70 -1.90
N ASP A 88 8.07 -4.72 -1.10
CA ASP A 88 7.09 -5.31 -0.19
C ASP A 88 6.67 -4.36 0.94
N GLY A 89 7.38 -3.24 1.11
CA GLY A 89 7.13 -2.26 2.18
C GLY A 89 8.01 -2.50 3.41
N THR A 90 8.91 -3.49 3.35
CA THR A 90 9.97 -3.65 4.34
C THR A 90 11.10 -2.69 4.00
N ALA A 91 11.52 -1.88 4.98
CA ALA A 91 12.79 -1.20 4.89
C ALA A 91 13.88 -2.26 5.13
N ALA A 92 14.31 -2.97 4.09
CA ALA A 92 15.54 -3.71 4.15
C ALA A 92 16.72 -2.70 4.16
N GLU A 93 16.94 -2.03 5.30
CA GLU A 93 18.30 -1.60 5.63
C GLU A 93 19.08 -2.87 5.94
N TYR A 94 19.67 -3.44 4.90
CA TYR A 94 20.63 -4.53 4.99
C TYR A 94 21.74 -4.07 5.95
N ASN A 95 21.74 -4.59 7.17
CA ASN A 95 22.89 -4.57 8.06
C ASN A 95 23.14 -6.02 8.49
N ASP A 96 24.33 -6.50 8.15
CA ASP A 96 24.82 -7.86 8.35
C ASP A 96 24.87 -8.25 9.83
N GLN A 97 23.75 -8.69 10.41
CA GLN A 97 23.64 -9.70 11.47
C GLN A 97 22.22 -9.68 12.07
N GLN A 98 21.63 -10.88 12.18
CA GLN A 98 20.35 -11.19 12.82
C GLN A 98 19.07 -10.78 12.08
N ILE A 99 18.36 -11.81 11.60
CA ILE A 99 16.94 -11.79 11.27
C ILE A 99 16.17 -11.47 12.58
N VAL A 100 15.79 -10.21 12.76
CA VAL A 100 14.85 -9.77 13.80
C VAL A 100 13.60 -9.29 13.06
N GLY A 101 12.42 -9.70 13.53
CA GLY A 101 11.14 -9.66 12.82
C GLY A 101 10.83 -8.38 12.04
N ALA A 102 10.02 -8.53 10.97
CA ALA A 102 9.58 -7.51 10.02
C ALA A 102 9.79 -6.07 10.53
N LEU A 103 10.89 -5.45 10.12
CA LEU A 103 11.29 -4.13 10.58
C LEU A 103 10.21 -3.12 10.21
N ILE A 104 9.52 -2.62 11.23
CA ILE A 104 8.51 -1.56 11.11
C ILE A 104 9.17 -0.36 10.40
N PRO A 105 8.65 0.08 9.25
CA PRO A 105 9.31 1.13 8.48
C PRO A 105 9.22 2.47 9.21
N ARG A 106 10.35 3.19 9.31
CA ARG A 106 10.40 4.54 9.90
C ARG A 106 9.88 5.62 8.94
N VAL A 107 10.06 5.40 7.65
CA VAL A 107 9.62 6.26 6.56
C VAL A 107 8.55 5.51 5.77
N ARG A 108 7.56 6.24 5.25
CA ARG A 108 6.52 5.65 4.40
C ARG A 108 7.17 4.98 3.17
N PRO A 109 6.99 3.65 3.00
CA PRO A 109 7.56 2.97 1.84
C PRO A 109 6.94 3.46 0.55
N LEU A 110 7.73 3.57 -0.52
CA LEU A 110 7.26 3.99 -1.85
C LEU A 110 6.38 2.94 -2.55
N GLY A 111 6.56 1.66 -2.19
CA GLY A 111 5.70 0.56 -2.58
C GLY A 111 5.39 -0.31 -1.38
N ILE A 112 4.14 -0.74 -1.23
CA ILE A 112 3.72 -1.71 -0.22
C ILE A 112 2.92 -2.80 -0.95
N GLN A 113 3.40 -4.04 -0.92
CA GLN A 113 2.68 -5.14 -1.56
C GLN A 113 1.47 -5.52 -0.70
N VAL A 114 0.31 -5.79 -1.31
CA VAL A 114 -0.92 -6.19 -0.60
C VAL A 114 -0.68 -7.31 0.42
N ASN A 115 0.07 -8.35 0.04
CA ASN A 115 0.35 -9.51 0.89
C ASN A 115 1.16 -9.18 2.15
N MET A 116 1.88 -8.04 2.18
CA MET A 116 2.61 -7.61 3.37
C MET A 116 1.65 -7.32 4.55
N TYR A 117 0.43 -6.87 4.27
CA TYR A 117 -0.57 -6.62 5.31
C TYR A 117 -1.06 -7.89 6.00
N SER A 118 -1.04 -9.04 5.31
CA SER A 118 -1.35 -10.34 5.92
C SER A 118 -0.30 -10.71 6.99
N LEU A 119 0.99 -10.50 6.68
CA LEU A 119 2.08 -10.77 7.62
C LEU A 119 2.00 -9.89 8.88
N LEU A 120 1.54 -8.64 8.71
CA LEU A 120 1.34 -7.69 9.81
C LEU A 120 0.10 -8.03 10.65
N ALA A 121 -0.97 -8.48 10.02
CA ALA A 121 -2.17 -8.94 10.71
C ALA A 121 -1.87 -10.18 11.58
N ASP A 122 -1.07 -11.11 11.08
CA ASP A 122 -0.66 -12.32 11.81
C ASP A 122 0.32 -12.02 12.95
N GLY A 123 1.21 -11.02 12.79
CA GLY A 123 2.16 -10.59 13.82
C GLY A 123 1.55 -9.75 14.95
N SER A 124 0.28 -9.35 14.84
CA SER A 124 -0.43 -8.50 15.81
C SER A 124 -0.93 -9.26 17.05
N ASN A 125 -0.54 -10.52 17.24
CA ASN A 125 -0.99 -11.33 18.37
C ASN A 125 0.17 -11.89 19.21
N PRO A 126 0.58 -11.18 20.27
CA PRO A 126 1.04 -11.81 21.49
C PRO A 126 -0.01 -11.56 22.59
N TYR A 127 -0.56 -12.64 23.13
CA TYR A 127 -1.46 -12.73 24.29
C TYR A 127 -2.98 -12.67 24.03
#